data_AF-A0A958D458-F1
#
_entry.id   AF-A0A958D458-F1
#
_cell.length_a   1.000
_cell.length_b   1.000
_cell.length_c   1.000
_cell.angle_alpha   90.00
_cell.angle_beta   90.00
_cell.angle_gamma   90.00
#
_symmetry.space_group_name_H-M   'P 1'
#
loop_
_entity.id
_entity.type
_entity.pdbx_description
1 polymer ?
#
loop_
_entity_poly.entity_id
_entity_poly.type
_entity_poly.pdbx_seq_one_letter_code
_entity_poly.pdbx_strand_id
1 'polypeptide(L)'
;GEHRPRPRLPLEAVLHWERYDASDEESLLKSYDRVMAETDIYAGRQVAVPGKEGEMEDYGWSEHSARRVSEPKRVHLRAALAQQGFVLK
;
A
#
# COMPACT_ATOMS: atom_id res chain seq x y z
N GLY A 1 -18.11 18.56 7.56
CA GLY A 1 -17.01 17.86 8.26
C GLY A 1 -15.76 18.07 7.45
N GLU A 2 -14.71 18.61 8.05
CA GLU A 2 -13.44 18.90 7.37
C GLU A 2 -12.85 17.65 6.70
N HIS A 3 -12.57 17.74 5.41
CA HIS A 3 -11.91 16.67 4.69
C HIS A 3 -10.40 16.72 4.98
N ARG A 4 -9.93 16.02 6.02
CA ARG A 4 -8.49 15.91 6.30
C ARG A 4 -7.77 15.28 5.10
N PRO A 5 -6.77 15.93 4.48
CA PRO A 5 -6.03 15.34 3.39
C PRO A 5 -5.30 14.09 3.87
N ARG A 6 -5.35 13.01 3.07
CA ARG A 6 -4.62 11.79 3.37
C ARG A 6 -3.11 12.05 3.21
N PRO A 7 -2.26 11.64 4.16
CA PRO A 7 -0.82 11.68 3.98
C PRO A 7 -0.37 10.96 2.69
N ARG A 8 0.81 11.31 2.22
CA ARG A 8 1.51 10.65 1.12
C ARG A 8 2.88 10.20 1.62
N LEU A 9 3.47 9.25 0.90
CA LEU A 9 4.86 8.88 1.13
C LEU A 9 5.74 10.14 1.13
N PRO A 10 6.80 10.18 1.97
CA PRO A 10 7.80 11.23 1.92
C PRO A 10 8.32 11.41 0.49
N LEU A 11 8.67 12.64 0.11
CA LEU A 11 9.06 12.94 -1.27
C LEU A 11 10.29 12.11 -1.68
N GLU A 12 11.26 11.98 -0.79
CA GLU A 12 12.48 11.20 -0.92
C GLU A 12 12.23 9.68 -1.07
N ALA A 13 11.07 9.17 -0.64
CA ALA A 13 10.69 7.78 -0.87
C ALA A 13 10.18 7.53 -2.30
N VAL A 14 9.88 8.59 -3.06
CA VAL A 14 9.27 8.53 -4.40
C VAL A 14 10.16 9.15 -5.47
N LEU A 15 10.82 10.26 -5.15
CA LEU A 15 11.70 11.01 -6.04
C LEU A 15 13.15 10.60 -5.78
N HIS A 16 13.74 9.90 -6.75
CA HIS A 16 15.15 9.54 -6.74
C HIS A 16 15.92 10.32 -7.80
N TRP A 17 17.15 10.70 -7.48
CA TRP A 17 18.03 11.43 -8.39
C TRP A 17 18.96 10.47 -9.12
N GLU A 18 19.05 10.62 -10.44
CA GLU A 18 19.91 9.86 -11.37
C GLU A 18 19.62 8.36 -11.50
N ARG A 19 19.30 7.67 -10.40
CA ARG A 19 19.04 6.23 -10.33
C ARG A 19 18.05 5.93 -9.23
N TYR A 20 17.43 4.76 -9.33
CA TYR A 20 16.66 4.21 -8.21
C TYR A 20 17.58 4.05 -6.99
N ASP A 21 17.15 4.58 -5.84
CA ASP A 21 17.86 4.49 -4.57
C ASP A 21 16.94 3.99 -3.46
N ALA A 22 17.30 2.86 -2.87
CA ALA A 22 16.56 2.23 -1.79
C ALA A 22 17.37 2.14 -0.48
N SER A 23 18.49 2.88 -0.37
CA SER A 23 19.33 2.83 0.83
C SER A 23 18.57 3.17 2.11
N ASP A 24 17.63 4.12 2.04
CA ASP A 24 16.85 4.61 3.18
C ASP A 24 15.40 4.10 3.20
N GLU A 25 15.03 3.17 2.31
CA GLU A 25 13.64 2.74 2.10
C GLU A 25 12.98 2.26 3.39
N GLU A 26 13.64 1.41 4.17
CA GLU A 26 13.10 0.87 5.42
C GLU A 26 12.81 1.98 6.45
N SER A 27 13.71 2.96 6.56
CA SER A 27 13.55 4.09 7.50
C SER A 27 12.39 4.98 7.08
N LEU A 28 12.30 5.30 5.78
CA LEU A 28 11.25 6.12 5.21
C LEU A 28 9.87 5.45 5.33
N LEU A 29 9.78 4.14 5.05
CA LEU A 29 8.54 3.37 5.23
C LEU A 29 8.11 3.30 6.69
N LYS A 30 9.03 3.06 7.64
CA LYS A 30 8.71 3.08 9.08
C LYS A 30 8.22 4.45 9.54
N SER A 31 8.82 5.53 9.05
CA SER A 31 8.38 6.89 9.37
C SER A 31 6.95 7.14 8.85
N TYR A 32 6.66 6.66 7.64
CA TYR A 32 5.35 6.81 7.03
C TYR A 32 4.27 5.93 7.69
N ASP A 33 4.63 4.72 8.13
CA ASP A 33 3.72 3.84 8.86
C ASP A 33 3.24 4.49 10.16
N ARG A 34 4.12 5.16 10.90
CA ARG A 34 3.75 5.92 12.11
C ARG A 34 2.76 7.04 11.79
N VAL A 35 3.06 7.85 10.78
CA VAL A 35 2.16 8.93 10.31
C VAL A 35 0.78 8.39 9.93
N MET A 36 0.75 7.24 9.26
CA MET A 36 -0.50 6.62 8.82
C MET A 36 -1.28 6.00 9.98
N ALA A 37 -0.61 5.37 10.95
CA ALA A 37 -1.24 4.84 12.17
C ALA A 37 -1.92 5.96 12.98
N GLU A 38 -1.30 7.14 13.09
CA GLU A 38 -1.87 8.31 13.78
C GLU A 38 -3.12 8.91 13.11
N THR A 39 -3.44 8.50 11.88
CA THR A 39 -4.60 9.07 11.15
C THR A 39 -5.92 8.34 11.40
N ASP A 40 -5.91 7.20 12.10
CA ASP A 40 -7.04 6.28 12.30
C ASP A 40 -7.75 5.86 11.00
N ILE A 41 -7.12 6.05 9.85
CA ILE A 41 -7.77 5.88 8.54
C ILE A 41 -8.09 4.42 8.21
N TYR A 42 -7.44 3.51 8.94
CA TYR A 42 -7.62 2.06 8.85
C TYR A 42 -8.46 1.47 9.99
N ALA A 43 -8.86 2.25 11.00
CA ALA A 43 -9.75 1.78 12.06
C ALA A 43 -11.06 1.26 11.46
N GLY A 44 -11.46 0.03 11.82
CA GLY A 44 -12.61 -0.66 11.22
C GLY A 44 -12.47 -0.98 9.71
N ARG A 45 -11.31 -0.77 9.10
CA ARG A 45 -11.01 -1.04 7.67
C ARG A 45 -9.77 -1.91 7.48
N GLN A 46 -9.28 -2.52 8.55
CA GLN A 46 -8.17 -3.46 8.50
C GLN A 46 -8.58 -4.69 7.67
N VAL A 47 -7.69 -5.13 6.78
CA VAL A 47 -7.91 -6.31 5.94
C VAL A 47 -7.57 -7.54 6.77
N ALA A 48 -8.49 -8.49 6.92
CA ALA A 48 -8.20 -9.77 7.56
C ALA A 48 -7.41 -10.67 6.61
N VAL A 49 -6.45 -11.42 7.15
CA VAL A 49 -5.75 -12.51 6.45
C VAL A 49 -5.65 -13.71 7.40
N PRO A 50 -5.53 -14.95 6.89
CA PRO A 50 -5.43 -16.14 7.74
C PRO A 50 -4.31 -16.00 8.79
N GLY A 51 -4.65 -16.23 10.06
CA GLY A 51 -3.71 -16.12 11.19
C GLY A 51 -3.47 -14.70 11.71
N LYS A 52 -4.13 -13.70 11.15
CA LYS A 52 -4.15 -12.31 11.66
C LYS A 52 -5.56 -11.73 11.58
N GLU A 53 -6.51 -12.42 12.21
CA GLU A 53 -7.89 -11.97 12.33
C GLU A 53 -8.00 -10.86 13.40
N GLY A 54 -8.85 -9.85 13.14
CA GLY A 54 -9.09 -8.75 14.08
C GLY A 54 -8.20 -7.52 13.88
N GLU A 55 -8.35 -6.55 14.80
CA GLU A 55 -7.59 -5.30 14.78
C GLU A 55 -6.20 -5.47 15.40
N MET A 56 -5.18 -4.90 14.76
CA MET A 56 -3.80 -4.85 15.26
C MET A 56 -3.40 -3.43 15.66
N GLU A 57 -2.59 -3.34 16.73
CA GLU A 57 -2.06 -2.07 17.25
C GLU A 57 -1.11 -1.38 16.25
N ASP A 58 -0.19 -2.13 15.62
CA ASP A 58 0.79 -1.59 14.66
C ASP A 58 0.31 -1.63 13.19
N TYR A 59 -0.97 -1.36 12.94
CA TYR A 59 -1.55 -1.45 11.60
C TYR A 59 -1.26 -0.20 10.73
N GLY A 60 -0.05 -0.13 10.19
CA GLY A 60 0.42 0.91 9.27
C GLY A 60 0.03 0.70 7.79
N TRP A 61 0.54 1.59 6.93
CA TRP A 61 0.37 1.49 5.48
C TRP A 61 1.02 0.25 4.88
N SER A 62 2.18 -0.16 5.38
CA SER A 62 2.92 -1.33 4.89
C SER A 62 2.15 -2.62 5.16
N GLU A 63 1.68 -2.85 6.39
CA GLU A 63 0.84 -4.03 6.73
C GLU A 63 -0.49 -3.98 5.96
N HIS A 64 -1.13 -2.82 5.86
CA HIS A 64 -2.36 -2.68 5.07
C HIS A 64 -2.15 -3.04 3.60
N SER A 65 -1.06 -2.57 3.01
CA SER A 65 -0.70 -2.84 1.63
C SER A 65 -0.37 -4.31 1.43
N ALA A 66 0.45 -4.90 2.31
CA ALA A 66 0.83 -6.32 2.28
C ALA A 66 -0.40 -7.24 2.28
N ARG A 67 -1.35 -7.01 3.20
CA ARG A 67 -2.60 -7.80 3.26
C ARG A 67 -3.50 -7.62 2.04
N ARG A 68 -3.48 -6.45 1.41
CA ARG A 68 -4.28 -6.22 0.20
C ARG A 68 -3.74 -6.97 -1.02
N VAL A 69 -2.43 -7.20 -1.06
CA VAL A 69 -1.75 -7.88 -2.17
C VAL A 69 -1.42 -9.34 -1.87
N SER A 70 -1.61 -9.81 -0.63
CA SER A 70 -1.34 -11.20 -0.24
C SER A 70 -2.24 -12.20 -0.96
N GLU A 71 -3.42 -11.77 -1.40
CA GLU A 71 -4.31 -12.56 -2.25
C GLU A 71 -4.34 -12.00 -3.67
N PRO A 72 -4.06 -12.83 -4.70
CA PRO A 72 -4.12 -12.38 -6.07
C PRO A 72 -5.56 -12.03 -6.47
N LYS A 73 -5.78 -10.78 -6.83
CA LYS A 73 -7.08 -10.27 -7.30
C LYS A 73 -7.03 -9.98 -8.79
N ARG A 74 -8.19 -10.07 -9.44
CA ARG A 74 -8.37 -9.73 -10.87
C ARG A 74 -7.43 -10.53 -11.81
N VAL A 75 -7.18 -11.80 -11.49
CA VAL A 75 -6.30 -12.70 -12.27
C VAL A 75 -6.72 -12.88 -13.74
N HIS A 76 -7.98 -12.57 -14.08
CA HIS A 76 -8.53 -12.62 -15.43
C HIS A 76 -8.17 -11.40 -16.30
N LEU A 77 -7.55 -10.34 -15.75
CA LEU A 77 -7.32 -9.09 -16.48
C LEU A 77 -6.50 -9.29 -17.76
N ARG A 78 -5.53 -10.22 -17.76
CA ARG A 78 -4.77 -10.53 -18.97
C ARG A 78 -5.68 -11.03 -20.10
N ALA A 79 -6.61 -11.94 -19.81
CA ALA A 79 -7.55 -12.46 -20.79
C ALA A 79 -8.53 -11.36 -21.26
N ALA A 80 -9.00 -10.52 -20.34
CA ALA A 80 -9.85 -9.38 -20.67
C ALA A 80 -9.15 -8.39 -21.62
N LEU A 81 -7.87 -8.06 -21.36
CA LEU A 81 -7.07 -7.20 -22.23
C LEU A 81 -6.90 -7.80 -23.63
N ALA A 82 -6.59 -9.09 -23.72
CA ALA A 82 -6.46 -9.79 -25.00
C ALA A 82 -7.77 -9.78 -25.82
N GLN A 83 -8.92 -9.97 -25.17
CA GLN A 83 -10.23 -9.91 -25.83
C GLN A 83 -10.55 -8.52 -26.39
N GLN A 84 -9.99 -7.45 -25.79
CA GLN A 84 -10.15 -6.07 -26.24
C GLN A 84 -9.08 -5.65 -27.27
N GLY A 85 -8.23 -6.58 -27.72
CA GLY A 85 -7.18 -6.30 -28.71
C GLY A 85 -5.88 -5.73 -28.13
N PHE A 86 -5.74 -5.63 -26.80
CA PHE A 86 -4.48 -5.28 -26.14
C PHE A 86 -3.63 -6.54 -25.96
N VAL A 87 -2.87 -6.89 -26.99
CA VAL A 87 -1.93 -8.01 -26.94
C VAL A 87 -0.59 -7.57 -26.36
N LEU A 88 -0.11 -8.29 -25.36
CA LEU A 88 1.28 -8.20 -24.93
C LEU A 88 2.12 -8.88 -26.02
N LYS A 89 2.99 -8.12 -26.68
CA LYS A 89 3.95 -8.66 -27.65
C LYS A 89 5.07 -9.41 -26.95
#